data_AF-A0A8J2J5B3-F1
#
_entry.id   AF-A0A8J2J5B3-F1
#
_cell.length_a   1.000
_cell.length_b   1.000
_cell.length_c   1.000
_cell.angle_alpha   90.00
_cell.angle_beta   90.00
_cell.angle_gamma   90.00
#
_symmetry.space_group_name_H-M   'P 1'
#
loop_
_entity.id
_entity.type
_entity.pdbx_description
1 polymer ?
#
loop_
_entity_poly.entity_id
_entity_poly.type
_entity_poly.pdbx_seq_one_letter_code
_entity_poly.pdbx_strand_id
1 'polypeptide(L)'
;IRKRSTPERPITKDVLILDFANMQLELVTNLKSLAFAIQNLREATYIIKTFTAEVTVINANFATEIAIRHASPILGGFFENVNVFGNNKEKWIPKLLRMYPKNALPEWYGGDKDFKPLKVYG
;
A
#
# COMPACT_ATOMS: atom_id res chain seq x y z
N ILE A 1 1.83 26.37 15.90
CA ILE A 1 2.71 25.55 15.04
C ILE A 1 2.71 24.13 15.60
N ARG A 2 2.17 23.13 14.88
CA ARG A 2 2.27 21.72 15.32
C ARG A 2 3.75 21.33 15.24
N LYS A 3 4.39 21.05 16.39
CA LYS A 3 5.73 20.47 16.44
C LYS A 3 5.68 19.17 15.64
N ARG A 4 6.42 19.10 14.52
CA ARG A 4 6.71 17.81 13.90
C ARG A 4 7.52 17.02 14.91
N SER A 5 7.04 15.84 15.30
CA SER A 5 7.84 14.92 16.09
C SER A 5 8.96 14.41 15.19
N THR A 6 10.19 14.87 15.42
CA THR A 6 11.35 14.24 14.81
C THR A 6 11.44 12.83 15.39
N PRO A 7 11.42 11.77 14.57
CA PRO A 7 11.51 10.40 15.06
C PRO A 7 12.83 10.21 15.84
N GLU A 8 12.79 9.41 16.91
CA GLU A 8 13.96 9.15 17.77
C GLU A 8 15.09 8.41 17.04
N ARG A 9 14.77 7.79 15.90
CA ARG A 9 15.72 7.10 15.02
C ARG A 9 15.42 7.45 13.55
N PRO A 10 16.42 7.37 12.66
CA PRO A 10 16.19 7.56 11.23
C PRO A 10 15.11 6.60 10.72
N ILE A 11 14.13 7.14 9.98
CA ILE A 11 13.17 6.31 9.25
C ILE A 11 13.91 5.78 8.02
N THR A 12 14.07 4.47 7.93
CA THR A 12 14.83 3.81 6.85
C THR A 12 13.94 3.07 5.86
N LYS A 13 12.66 2.84 6.22
CA LYS A 13 11.71 2.04 5.45
C LYS A 13 10.33 2.66 5.46
N ASP A 14 9.70 2.70 4.30
CA ASP A 14 8.29 3.04 4.14
C ASP A 14 7.46 1.78 3.87
N VAL A 15 6.23 1.81 4.35
CA VAL A 15 5.20 0.80 4.09
C VAL A 15 4.10 1.46 3.28
N LEU A 16 3.75 0.84 2.15
CA LEU A 16 2.68 1.29 1.29
C LEU A 16 1.47 0.35 1.39
N ILE A 17 0.31 0.88 1.77
CA ILE A 17 -0.97 0.15 1.71
C ILE A 17 -1.77 0.69 0.54
N LEU A 18 -2.11 -0.18 -0.41
CA LEU A 18 -2.91 0.14 -1.59
C LEU A 18 -4.30 -0.49 -1.46
N ASP A 19 -5.33 0.34 -1.46
CA ASP A 19 -6.72 -0.09 -1.35
C ASP A 19 -7.40 -0.12 -2.72
N PHE A 20 -7.73 -1.32 -3.19
CA PHE A 20 -8.32 -1.56 -4.51
C PHE A 20 -9.85 -1.70 -4.44
N ALA A 21 -10.47 -1.29 -3.33
CA ALA A 21 -11.92 -1.24 -3.24
C ALA A 21 -12.52 -0.46 -4.42
N ASN A 22 -13.44 -1.09 -5.15
CA ASN A 22 -14.09 -0.55 -6.36
C ASN A 22 -13.16 -0.29 -7.55
N MET A 23 -11.93 -0.79 -7.56
CA MET A 23 -11.07 -0.68 -8.74
C MET A 23 -11.62 -1.56 -9.87
N GLN A 24 -11.85 -0.94 -11.04
CA GLN A 24 -12.38 -1.61 -12.21
C GLN A 24 -11.34 -2.58 -12.80
N LEU A 25 -11.79 -3.75 -13.24
CA LEU A 25 -10.93 -4.83 -13.76
C LEU A 25 -10.04 -4.34 -14.92
N GLU A 26 -10.57 -3.48 -15.79
CA GLU A 26 -9.89 -2.98 -16.99
C GLU A 26 -8.64 -2.16 -16.69
N LEU A 27 -8.59 -1.48 -15.53
CA LEU A 27 -7.40 -0.76 -15.08
C LEU A 27 -6.27 -1.70 -14.63
N VAL A 28 -6.63 -2.90 -14.17
CA VAL A 28 -5.68 -3.88 -13.63
C VAL A 28 -5.22 -4.89 -14.68
N THR A 29 -6.09 -5.27 -15.61
CA THR A 29 -5.74 -6.16 -16.73
C THR A 29 -4.84 -5.48 -17.76
N ASN A 30 -4.85 -4.14 -17.82
CA ASN A 30 -3.84 -3.40 -18.55
C ASN A 30 -2.52 -3.40 -17.75
N LEU A 31 -1.75 -4.48 -17.88
CA LEU A 31 -0.43 -4.66 -17.26
C LEU A 31 0.50 -3.45 -17.47
N LYS A 32 0.34 -2.70 -18.57
CA LYS A 32 1.10 -1.46 -18.81
C LYS A 32 0.74 -0.35 -17.82
N SER A 33 -0.54 -0.22 -17.45
CA SER A 33 -0.99 0.76 -16.44
C SER A 33 -0.49 0.40 -15.05
N LEU A 34 -0.50 -0.89 -14.69
CA LEU A 34 0.07 -1.36 -13.42
C LEU A 34 1.59 -1.14 -13.38
N ALA A 35 2.30 -1.53 -14.44
CA ALA A 35 3.74 -1.30 -14.57
C ALA A 35 4.09 0.19 -14.53
N PHE A 36 3.28 1.04 -15.18
CA PHE A 36 3.43 2.49 -15.14
C PHE A 36 3.20 3.05 -13.72
N ALA A 37 2.16 2.61 -13.01
CA ALA A 37 1.92 3.03 -11.63
C ALA A 37 3.09 2.62 -10.70
N ILE A 38 3.61 1.42 -10.87
CA ILE A 38 4.81 0.92 -10.15
C ILE A 38 6.04 1.77 -10.50
N GLN A 39 6.23 2.11 -11.77
CA GLN A 39 7.36 2.93 -12.21
C GLN A 39 7.28 4.36 -11.65
N ASN A 40 6.09 4.96 -11.59
CA ASN A 40 5.89 6.25 -10.93
C ASN A 40 6.15 6.16 -9.42
N LEU A 41 5.76 5.05 -8.76
CA LEU A 41 6.12 4.80 -7.37
C LEU A 41 7.64 4.70 -7.18
N ARG A 42 8.36 4.07 -8.12
CA ARG A 42 9.83 4.01 -8.12
C ARG A 42 10.46 5.40 -8.25
N GLU A 43 9.97 6.23 -9.18
CA GLU A 43 10.49 7.59 -9.33
C GLU A 43 10.20 8.43 -8.09
N ALA A 44 9.00 8.31 -7.53
CA ALA A 44 8.66 8.96 -6.28
C ALA A 44 9.62 8.55 -5.15
N THR A 45 9.80 7.25 -4.89
CA THR A 45 10.66 6.73 -3.79
C THR A 45 12.13 7.09 -3.94
N TYR A 46 12.65 7.07 -5.18
CA TYR A 46 14.02 7.50 -5.48
C TYR A 46 14.25 8.99 -5.13
N ILE A 47 13.25 9.85 -5.36
CA ILE A 47 13.30 11.28 -5.05
C ILE A 47 13.23 11.53 -3.53
N ILE A 48 12.45 10.75 -2.77
CA ILE A 48 12.32 10.90 -1.30
C ILE A 48 13.48 10.25 -0.53
N LYS A 49 14.39 9.53 -1.21
CA LYS A 49 15.51 8.76 -0.61
C LYS A 49 15.06 7.77 0.47
N THR A 50 13.80 7.34 0.44
CA THR A 50 13.29 6.29 1.31
C THR A 50 13.07 5.03 0.49
N PHE A 51 13.43 3.89 1.07
CA PHE A 51 13.19 2.59 0.45
C PHE A 51 11.79 2.13 0.88
N THR A 52 10.85 2.00 -0.06
CA THR A 52 9.61 1.29 0.24
C THR A 52 9.94 -0.18 0.40
N ALA A 53 9.99 -0.63 1.65
CA ALA A 53 10.35 -2.01 1.94
C ALA A 53 9.18 -2.96 1.68
N GLU A 54 7.96 -2.50 1.91
CA GLU A 54 6.79 -3.34 1.84
C GLU A 54 5.61 -2.68 1.14
N VAL A 55 4.95 -3.44 0.28
CA VAL A 55 3.67 -3.09 -0.33
C VAL A 55 2.61 -4.09 0.10
N THR A 56 1.51 -3.59 0.63
CA THR A 56 0.33 -4.39 0.97
C THR A 56 -0.85 -3.93 0.13
N VAL A 57 -1.42 -4.81 -0.67
CA VAL A 57 -2.62 -4.57 -1.46
C VAL A 57 -3.81 -5.20 -0.75
N ILE A 58 -4.84 -4.41 -0.48
CA ILE A 58 -6.11 -4.84 0.12
C ILE A 58 -7.27 -4.65 -0.84
N ASN A 59 -8.36 -5.37 -0.58
CA ASN A 59 -9.57 -5.32 -1.40
C ASN A 59 -9.33 -5.69 -2.88
N ALA A 60 -8.30 -6.50 -3.16
CA ALA A 60 -8.04 -6.97 -4.51
C ALA A 60 -9.18 -7.89 -4.97
N ASN A 61 -9.70 -7.67 -6.17
CA ASN A 61 -10.53 -8.68 -6.82
C ASN A 61 -9.66 -9.87 -7.26
N PHE A 62 -10.29 -10.99 -7.61
CA PHE A 62 -9.58 -12.23 -7.97
C PHE A 62 -8.58 -12.04 -9.12
N ALA A 63 -8.96 -11.30 -10.17
CA ALA A 63 -8.07 -11.03 -11.30
C ALA A 63 -6.86 -10.19 -10.89
N THR A 64 -7.06 -9.20 -10.03
CA THR A 64 -6.01 -8.34 -9.46
C THR A 64 -5.03 -9.17 -8.64
N GLU A 65 -5.54 -10.08 -7.80
CA GLU A 65 -4.70 -10.96 -7.00
C GLU A 65 -3.79 -11.81 -7.90
N ILE A 66 -4.35 -12.39 -8.96
CA ILE A 66 -3.60 -13.17 -9.94
C ILE A 66 -2.56 -12.30 -10.65
N ALA A 67 -2.95 -11.12 -11.14
CA ALA A 67 -2.06 -10.21 -11.87
C ALA A 67 -0.87 -9.77 -11.03
N ILE A 68 -1.12 -9.35 -9.78
CA ILE A 68 -0.05 -8.93 -8.87
C ILE A 68 0.84 -10.12 -8.52
N ARG A 69 0.28 -11.31 -8.25
CA ARG A 69 1.08 -12.50 -7.96
C ARG A 69 2.01 -12.89 -9.11
N HIS A 70 1.58 -12.69 -10.36
CA HIS A 70 2.43 -12.90 -11.55
C HIS A 70 3.45 -11.76 -11.76
N ALA A 71 3.11 -10.54 -11.35
CA ALA A 71 4.02 -9.40 -11.37
C ALA A 71 5.02 -9.43 -10.19
N SER A 72 4.72 -10.13 -9.09
CA SER A 72 5.53 -10.19 -7.86
C SER A 72 7.01 -10.53 -8.11
N PRO A 73 7.40 -11.46 -9.00
CA PRO A 73 8.81 -11.73 -9.30
C PRO A 73 9.53 -10.52 -9.93
N ILE A 74 8.83 -9.76 -10.77
CA ILE A 74 9.34 -8.51 -11.37
C ILE A 74 9.42 -7.42 -10.29
N LEU A 75 8.45 -7.43 -9.37
CA LEU A 75 8.38 -6.53 -8.22
C LEU A 75 9.36 -6.84 -7.09
N GLY A 76 9.84 -8.08 -6.98
CA GLY A 76 10.73 -8.54 -5.90
C GLY A 76 12.13 -7.92 -5.95
N GLY A 77 12.48 -7.22 -7.03
CA GLY A 77 13.66 -6.34 -7.08
C GLY A 77 13.40 -4.91 -6.58
N PHE A 78 12.14 -4.54 -6.36
CA PHE A 78 11.71 -3.18 -6.00
C PHE A 78 11.15 -3.09 -4.58
N PHE A 79 10.54 -4.16 -4.08
CA PHE A 79 10.01 -4.26 -2.72
C PHE A 79 10.54 -5.53 -2.07
N GLU A 80 10.92 -5.46 -0.78
CA GLU A 80 11.34 -6.67 -0.03
C GLU A 80 10.16 -7.64 0.12
N ASN A 81 8.94 -7.09 0.33
CA ASN A 81 7.73 -7.87 0.53
C ASN A 81 6.54 -7.27 -0.23
N VAL A 82 5.78 -8.15 -0.89
CA VAL A 82 4.49 -7.81 -1.52
C VAL A 82 3.41 -8.71 -0.94
N ASN A 83 2.50 -8.13 -0.17
CA ASN A 83 1.35 -8.81 0.44
C ASN A 83 0.09 -8.49 -0.35
N VAL A 84 -0.70 -9.52 -0.71
CA VAL A 84 -1.94 -9.32 -1.45
C VAL A 84 -3.09 -9.97 -0.70
N PHE A 85 -4.12 -9.16 -0.43
CA PHE A 85 -5.32 -9.56 0.25
C PHE A 85 -6.55 -9.31 -0.63
N GLY A 86 -7.37 -10.34 -0.78
CA GLY A 86 -8.60 -10.28 -1.56
C GLY A 86 -9.66 -9.35 -0.95
N ASN A 87 -10.86 -9.34 -1.53
CA ASN A 87 -11.97 -8.47 -1.14
C ASN A 87 -12.68 -8.82 0.18
N ASN A 88 -12.32 -9.92 0.85
CA ASN A 88 -12.96 -10.30 2.11
C ASN A 88 -12.33 -9.56 3.30
N LYS A 89 -12.99 -8.47 3.72
CA LYS A 89 -12.57 -7.58 4.81
C LYS A 89 -12.31 -8.29 6.13
N GLU A 90 -13.18 -9.22 6.52
CA GLU A 90 -13.06 -9.98 7.77
C GLU A 90 -11.79 -10.84 7.80
N LYS A 91 -11.30 -11.27 6.62
CA LYS A 91 -10.09 -12.09 6.51
C LYS A 91 -8.81 -11.28 6.48
N TRP A 92 -8.81 -10.07 5.93
CA TRP A 92 -7.58 -9.29 5.76
C TRP A 92 -7.31 -8.31 6.90
N ILE A 93 -8.33 -7.77 7.58
CA ILE A 93 -8.11 -6.89 8.75
C ILE A 93 -7.25 -7.56 9.83
N PRO A 94 -7.53 -8.81 10.27
CA PRO A 94 -6.71 -9.46 11.28
C PRO A 94 -5.26 -9.67 10.85
N LYS A 95 -5.01 -9.81 9.54
CA LYS A 95 -3.65 -9.93 8.98
C LYS A 95 -2.94 -8.58 9.00
N LEU A 96 -3.64 -7.52 8.58
CA LEU A 96 -3.13 -6.16 8.60
C LEU A 96 -2.69 -5.73 10.00
N LEU A 97 -3.51 -6.04 11.02
CA LEU A 97 -3.24 -5.73 12.43
C LEU A 97 -2.10 -6.56 13.05
N ARG A 98 -1.74 -7.71 12.45
CA ARG A 98 -0.55 -8.47 12.86
C ARG A 98 0.73 -7.89 12.27
N MET A 99 0.62 -7.18 11.15
CA MET A 99 1.77 -6.62 10.42
C MET A 99 2.09 -5.20 10.88
N TYR A 100 1.06 -4.41 11.22
CA TYR A 100 1.22 -3.01 11.57
C TYR A 100 0.61 -2.68 12.92
N PRO A 101 1.22 -1.75 13.68
CA PRO A 101 0.69 -1.33 14.97
C PRO A 101 -0.65 -0.62 14.79
N LYS A 102 -1.61 -0.94 15.67
CA LYS A 102 -3.00 -0.48 15.59
C LYS A 102 -3.13 1.05 15.56
N ASN A 103 -2.28 1.75 16.31
CA ASN A 103 -2.24 3.21 16.35
C ASN A 103 -1.66 3.88 15.09
N ALA A 104 -1.11 3.12 14.15
CA ALA A 104 -0.63 3.64 12.86
C ALA A 104 -1.67 3.50 11.75
N LEU A 105 -2.68 2.65 11.95
CA LEU A 105 -3.69 2.34 10.95
C LEU A 105 -4.96 3.18 11.16
N PRO A 106 -5.63 3.60 10.06
CA PRO A 106 -6.97 4.17 10.12
C PRO A 106 -8.01 3.24 10.74
N GLU A 107 -9.05 3.80 11.35
CA GLU A 107 -10.18 3.05 11.91
C GLU A 107 -10.86 2.14 10.87
N TRP A 108 -10.99 2.59 9.61
CA TRP A 108 -11.60 1.79 8.55
C TRP A 108 -10.78 0.55 8.13
N TYR A 109 -9.51 0.47 8.57
CA TYR A 109 -8.62 -0.69 8.48
C TYR A 109 -8.45 -1.44 9.81
N GLY A 110 -9.28 -1.13 10.82
CA GLY A 110 -9.27 -1.76 12.14
C GLY A 110 -8.29 -1.13 13.14
N GLY A 111 -7.66 -0.02 12.78
CA GLY A 111 -6.74 0.72 13.65
C GLY A 111 -7.43 1.68 14.62
N ASP A 112 -6.63 2.47 15.34
CA ASP A 112 -7.09 3.47 16.30
C ASP A 112 -6.85 4.92 15.81
N LYS A 113 -6.28 5.08 14.61
CA LYS A 113 -5.92 6.40 14.10
C LYS A 113 -7.10 7.04 13.39
N ASP A 114 -7.61 8.13 13.96
CA ASP A 114 -8.55 9.00 13.28
C ASP A 114 -7.81 9.80 12.20
N PHE A 115 -7.96 9.36 10.94
CA PHE A 115 -7.52 10.10 9.77
C PHE A 115 -8.67 10.95 9.26
N LYS A 116 -8.58 12.26 9.48
CA LYS A 116 -9.42 13.22 8.75
C LYS A 116 -9.02 13.18 7.28
N PRO A 117 -9.94 12.92 6.34
CA PRO A 117 -9.64 13.00 4.92
C PRO A 117 -9.03 14.37 4.62
N LEU A 118 -7.87 14.40 3.96
CA LEU A 118 -7.40 15.63 3.34
C LEU A 118 -8.42 15.96 2.24
N LYS A 119 -9.12 17.09 2.36
CA LYS A 119 -9.94 17.62 1.26
C LYS A 119 -9.02 17.78 0.05
N VAL A 120 -9.19 16.92 -0.94
CA VAL A 120 -8.56 17.07 -2.25
C VAL A 120 -9.44 18.06 -3.01
N TYR A 121 -8.92 19.26 -3.24
CA TYR A 121 -9.56 20.20 -4.16
C TYR A 121 -9.29 19.67 -5.57
N GLY A 122 -10.37 19.30 -6.26
CA GLY A 122 -10.37 19.03 -7.71
C GLY A 122 -10.55 20.30 -8.51
#